data_AF-A0A3A0BIT1-F1
#
_entry.id   AF-A0A3A0BIT1-F1
#
_cell.length_a   1.000
_cell.length_b   1.000
_cell.length_c   1.000
_cell.angle_alpha   90.00
_cell.angle_beta   90.00
_cell.angle_gamma   90.00
#
_symmetry.space_group_name_H-M   'P 1'
#
loop_
_entity.id
_entity.type
_entity.pdbx_description
1 polymer ?
#
loop_
_entity_poly.entity_id
_entity_poly.type
_entity_poly.pdbx_seq_one_letter_code
_entity_poly.pdbx_strand_id
1 'polypeptide(L)'
;TLEFSLESTISLEGEKAEYWSLVSIAELRLLTSSDHAEVARSYRKAITALRRDLFSLRSSLAQLETIKLLGVRAEYVDKCIKLLKDEIKQASVGDTGNAPLDNRPGAKAVGGRALLFAGYMVDYAGKDKKSFPPDKENDVRQEIKKRIEKLKPGAQDRAFLAGLSAGSEMIFAEVCAEAGIKVKVFLPHNESNYIRKFVSPAGEGWVDRFYKIKNHPLVDEIYQIEHLGQPKNGDNLYERNSRWAVYSALGRVGVENMRLIVVANEFAGDTKDRDVLLTRYAVELMRNIGGVVEEPINPSKYIYRVIDTALERMMQQDAPARKPGGEAKFAKKSQPRKKTA
;
A
#
# COMPACT_ATOMS: atom_id res chain seq x y z
N THR A 1 6.89 20.03 -39.35
CA THR A 1 5.82 20.75 -38.61
C THR A 1 5.60 20.07 -37.27
N LEU A 2 5.00 20.74 -36.29
CA LEU A 2 4.77 20.18 -34.94
C LEU A 2 4.03 18.82 -35.00
N GLU A 3 3.05 18.70 -35.89
CA GLU A 3 2.32 17.44 -36.13
C GLU A 3 3.24 16.32 -36.59
N PHE A 4 4.09 16.56 -37.60
CA PHE A 4 5.07 15.58 -38.07
C PHE A 4 6.05 15.14 -36.98
N SER A 5 6.47 16.05 -36.09
CA SER A 5 7.35 15.71 -34.97
C SER A 5 6.66 14.79 -33.96
N LEU A 6 5.40 15.08 -33.60
CA LEU A 6 4.62 14.23 -32.70
C LEU A 6 4.30 12.87 -33.33
N GLU A 7 3.92 12.84 -34.60
CA GLU A 7 3.66 11.60 -35.34
C GLU A 7 4.92 10.74 -35.49
N SER A 8 6.08 11.36 -35.71
CA SER A 8 7.36 10.66 -35.76
C SER A 8 7.70 10.04 -34.41
N THR A 9 7.57 10.77 -33.29
CA THR A 9 7.78 10.23 -31.95
C THR A 9 6.83 9.06 -31.64
N ILE A 10 5.54 9.23 -31.92
CA ILE A 10 4.54 8.16 -31.72
C ILE A 10 4.86 6.92 -32.59
N SER A 11 5.31 7.12 -33.83
CA SER A 11 5.67 6.03 -34.74
C SER A 11 6.94 5.30 -34.30
N LEU A 12 7.90 6.01 -33.72
CA LEU A 12 9.11 5.43 -33.13
C LEU A 12 8.80 4.64 -31.86
N GLU A 13 7.82 5.08 -31.06
CA GLU A 13 7.41 4.43 -29.82
C GLU A 13 6.41 3.27 -30.03
N GLY A 14 5.67 3.27 -31.15
CA GLY A 14 4.77 2.18 -31.53
C GLY A 14 3.68 1.89 -30.49
N GLU A 15 3.58 0.65 -30.03
CA GLU A 15 2.66 0.23 -28.95
C GLU A 15 3.02 0.80 -27.57
N LYS A 16 4.21 1.40 -27.42
CA LYS A 16 4.66 2.06 -26.18
C LYS A 16 4.42 3.56 -26.19
N ALA A 17 3.74 4.10 -27.22
CA ALA A 17 3.47 5.53 -27.30
C ALA A 17 2.82 6.01 -26.00
N GLU A 18 3.52 6.90 -25.30
CA GLU A 18 3.10 7.39 -24.00
C GLU A 18 1.79 8.18 -24.15
N TYR A 19 0.88 8.03 -23.18
CA TYR A 19 -0.42 8.70 -23.20
C TYR A 19 -0.30 10.19 -23.54
N TRP A 20 0.70 10.86 -22.96
CA TRP A 20 0.93 12.29 -23.13
C TRP A 20 1.27 12.68 -24.57
N SER A 21 2.01 11.85 -25.30
CA SER A 21 2.28 12.06 -26.73
C SER A 21 0.99 11.95 -27.55
N LEU A 22 0.17 10.93 -27.23
CA LEU A 22 -1.10 10.68 -27.92
C LEU A 22 -2.18 11.73 -27.63
N VAL A 23 -2.26 12.24 -26.41
CA VAL A 23 -3.23 13.29 -26.07
C VAL A 23 -2.78 14.65 -26.62
N SER A 24 -1.47 14.93 -26.66
CA SER A 24 -0.94 16.17 -27.25
C SER A 24 -1.24 16.27 -28.75
N ILE A 25 -1.13 15.15 -29.51
CA ILE A 25 -1.55 15.15 -30.93
C ILE A 25 -3.07 15.29 -31.08
N ALA A 26 -3.85 14.73 -30.14
CA ALA A 26 -5.30 14.88 -30.15
C ALA A 26 -5.73 16.33 -29.86
N GLU A 27 -5.03 17.03 -28.96
CA GLU A 27 -5.20 18.46 -28.68
C GLU A 27 -4.78 19.33 -29.86
N LEU A 28 -3.67 19.00 -30.54
CA LEU A 28 -3.29 19.71 -31.76
C LEU A 28 -4.38 19.59 -32.82
N ARG A 29 -4.88 18.37 -33.07
CA ARG A 29 -5.96 18.12 -34.03
C ARG A 29 -7.28 18.77 -33.62
N LEU A 30 -7.59 18.80 -32.31
CA LEU A 30 -8.72 19.56 -31.78
C LEU A 30 -8.66 21.03 -32.19
N LEU A 31 -7.47 21.62 -32.22
CA LEU A 31 -7.26 23.03 -32.60
C LEU A 31 -7.17 23.23 -34.12
N THR A 32 -6.64 22.27 -34.89
CA THR A 32 -6.32 22.47 -36.31
C THR A 32 -7.23 21.74 -37.31
N SER A 33 -7.72 20.53 -37.00
CA SER A 33 -8.46 19.70 -37.96
C SER A 33 -9.90 20.18 -38.13
N SER A 34 -10.47 20.12 -39.32
CA SER A 34 -11.90 20.37 -39.56
C SER A 34 -12.77 19.11 -39.37
N ASP A 35 -12.18 17.92 -39.25
CA ASP A 35 -12.92 16.66 -39.12
C ASP A 35 -13.17 16.28 -37.64
N HIS A 36 -14.44 16.33 -37.22
CA HIS A 36 -14.84 15.88 -35.87
C HIS A 36 -14.51 14.41 -35.60
N ALA A 37 -14.57 13.55 -36.61
CA ALA A 37 -14.32 12.12 -36.45
C ALA A 37 -12.82 11.85 -36.21
N GLU A 38 -11.94 12.58 -36.88
CA GLU A 38 -10.49 12.53 -36.65
C GLU A 38 -10.11 12.95 -35.22
N VAL A 39 -10.65 14.07 -34.74
CA VAL A 39 -10.40 14.55 -33.37
C VAL A 39 -10.86 13.50 -32.35
N ALA A 40 -12.10 13.00 -32.49
CA ALA A 40 -12.64 11.99 -31.59
C ALA A 40 -11.84 10.66 -31.63
N ARG A 41 -11.38 10.22 -32.80
CA ARG A 41 -10.53 9.03 -32.94
C ARG A 41 -9.18 9.21 -32.24
N SER A 42 -8.59 10.39 -32.34
CA SER A 42 -7.30 10.69 -31.71
C SER A 42 -7.41 10.66 -30.18
N TYR A 43 -8.48 11.25 -29.61
CA TYR A 43 -8.78 11.15 -28.19
C TYR A 43 -9.05 9.71 -27.75
N ARG A 44 -9.83 8.94 -28.50
CA ARG A 44 -10.06 7.51 -28.19
C ARG A 44 -8.77 6.71 -28.19
N LYS A 45 -7.87 6.95 -29.15
CA LYS A 45 -6.56 6.29 -29.21
C LYS A 45 -5.73 6.58 -27.95
N ALA A 46 -5.70 7.83 -27.50
CA ALA A 46 -5.03 8.20 -26.26
C ALA A 46 -5.67 7.52 -25.04
N ILE A 47 -7.01 7.52 -24.97
CA ILE A 47 -7.77 6.82 -23.91
C ILE A 47 -7.47 5.32 -23.89
N THR A 48 -7.40 4.64 -25.04
CA THR A 48 -7.10 3.20 -25.10
C THR A 48 -5.68 2.87 -24.66
N ALA A 49 -4.73 3.80 -24.84
CA ALA A 49 -3.36 3.63 -24.34
C ALA A 49 -3.26 3.76 -22.80
N LEU A 50 -4.28 4.31 -22.14
CA LEU A 50 -4.34 4.40 -20.68
C LEU A 50 -4.79 3.06 -20.07
N ARG A 51 -4.04 2.58 -19.08
CA ARG A 51 -4.44 1.46 -18.22
C ARG A 51 -5.36 1.91 -17.08
N ARG A 52 -6.43 2.65 -17.40
CA ARG A 52 -7.38 3.25 -16.44
C ARG A 52 -6.77 4.27 -15.47
N ASP A 53 -5.67 4.92 -15.86
CA ASP A 53 -5.10 6.00 -15.04
C ASP A 53 -6.05 7.21 -14.97
N LEU A 54 -6.74 7.30 -13.85
CA LEU A 54 -7.73 8.34 -13.55
C LEU A 54 -7.10 9.74 -13.46
N PHE A 55 -5.81 9.84 -13.09
CA PHE A 55 -5.14 11.13 -12.99
C PHE A 55 -5.00 11.76 -14.37
N SER A 56 -4.41 11.03 -15.31
CA SER A 56 -4.24 11.46 -16.70
C SER A 56 -5.57 11.84 -17.35
N LEU A 57 -6.61 11.01 -17.21
CA LEU A 57 -7.95 11.30 -17.73
C LEU A 57 -8.53 12.62 -17.18
N ARG A 58 -8.36 12.89 -15.87
CA ARG A 58 -8.85 14.14 -15.27
C ARG A 58 -8.02 15.34 -15.67
N SER A 59 -6.71 15.18 -15.81
CA SER A 59 -5.84 16.26 -16.26
C SER A 59 -6.27 16.75 -17.65
N SER A 60 -6.48 15.83 -18.60
CA SER A 60 -6.96 16.21 -19.93
C SER A 60 -8.40 16.70 -19.93
N LEU A 61 -9.26 16.20 -19.03
CA LEU A 61 -10.59 16.77 -18.85
C LEU A 61 -10.52 18.24 -18.40
N ALA A 62 -9.67 18.56 -17.42
CA ALA A 62 -9.50 19.93 -16.93
C ALA A 62 -8.95 20.87 -18.01
N GLN A 63 -8.04 20.38 -18.86
CA GLN A 63 -7.55 21.12 -20.02
C GLN A 63 -8.68 21.41 -21.01
N LEU A 64 -9.49 20.41 -21.38
CA LEU A 64 -10.64 20.60 -22.27
C LEU A 64 -11.70 21.54 -21.66
N GLU A 65 -11.96 21.45 -20.36
CA GLU A 65 -12.87 22.35 -19.67
C GLU A 65 -12.35 23.80 -19.70
N THR A 66 -11.03 23.99 -19.59
CA THR A 66 -10.39 25.29 -19.79
C THR A 66 -10.58 25.81 -21.22
N ILE A 67 -10.35 24.97 -22.23
CA ILE A 67 -10.56 25.33 -23.64
C ILE A 67 -12.04 25.69 -23.90
N LYS A 68 -12.97 24.95 -23.30
CA LYS A 68 -14.41 25.24 -23.36
C LYS A 68 -14.75 26.60 -22.77
N LEU A 69 -14.19 26.94 -21.61
CA LEU A 69 -14.40 28.24 -20.97
C LEU A 69 -13.90 29.41 -21.82
N LEU A 70 -12.85 29.19 -22.61
CA LEU A 70 -12.34 30.18 -23.57
C LEU A 70 -13.19 30.31 -24.84
N GLY A 71 -14.25 29.49 -24.99
CA GLY A 71 -15.13 29.51 -26.16
C GLY A 71 -14.49 28.94 -27.43
N VAL A 72 -13.33 28.29 -27.31
CA VAL A 72 -12.58 27.78 -28.46
C VAL A 72 -13.22 26.48 -28.94
N ARG A 73 -13.70 26.46 -30.19
CA ARG A 73 -14.17 25.26 -30.91
C ARG A 73 -15.12 24.38 -30.09
N ALA A 74 -16.10 25.01 -29.41
CA ALA A 74 -16.96 24.40 -28.40
C ALA A 74 -17.56 23.04 -28.81
N GLU A 75 -18.03 22.90 -30.05
CA GLU A 75 -18.63 21.64 -30.55
C GLU A 75 -17.65 20.46 -30.58
N TYR A 76 -16.37 20.70 -30.87
CA TYR A 76 -15.34 19.67 -30.84
C TYR A 76 -14.98 19.32 -29.39
N VAL A 77 -14.83 20.35 -28.56
CA VAL A 77 -14.48 20.23 -27.14
C VAL A 77 -15.54 19.44 -26.38
N ASP A 78 -16.83 19.73 -26.59
CA ASP A 78 -17.94 19.05 -25.91
C ASP A 78 -17.99 17.56 -26.19
N LYS A 79 -17.71 17.15 -27.43
CA LYS A 79 -17.62 15.72 -27.80
C LYS A 79 -16.46 15.04 -27.07
N CYS A 80 -15.29 15.67 -26.98
CA CYS A 80 -14.13 15.12 -26.30
C CYS A 80 -14.31 15.08 -24.77
N ILE A 81 -14.91 16.11 -24.18
CA ILE A 81 -15.29 16.15 -22.76
C ILE A 81 -16.21 14.96 -22.44
N LYS A 82 -17.22 14.72 -23.27
CA LYS A 82 -18.13 13.58 -23.07
C LYS A 82 -17.39 12.24 -23.10
N LEU A 83 -16.49 12.03 -24.06
CA LEU A 83 -15.67 10.81 -24.13
C LEU A 83 -14.85 10.59 -22.86
N LEU A 84 -14.16 11.62 -22.36
CA LEU A 84 -13.38 11.53 -21.13
C LEU A 84 -14.26 11.32 -19.90
N LYS A 85 -15.42 11.98 -19.80
CA LYS A 85 -16.36 11.79 -18.67
C LYS A 85 -16.93 10.37 -18.65
N ASP A 86 -17.27 9.81 -19.80
CA ASP A 86 -17.75 8.43 -19.92
C ASP A 86 -16.65 7.43 -19.51
N GLU A 87 -15.41 7.64 -19.97
CA GLU A 87 -14.28 6.80 -19.56
C GLU A 87 -13.98 6.93 -18.07
N ILE A 88 -13.91 8.15 -17.53
CA ILE A 88 -13.73 8.38 -16.09
C ILE A 88 -14.83 7.68 -15.30
N LYS A 89 -16.08 7.72 -15.76
CA LYS A 89 -17.19 7.01 -15.11
C LYS A 89 -16.97 5.50 -15.11
N GLN A 90 -16.50 4.92 -16.21
CA GLN A 90 -16.19 3.49 -16.32
C GLN A 90 -14.96 3.08 -15.50
N ALA A 91 -13.92 3.91 -15.50
CA ALA A 91 -12.71 3.72 -14.70
C ALA A 91 -12.97 3.96 -13.19
N SER A 92 -13.98 4.77 -12.83
CA SER A 92 -14.34 5.07 -11.44
C SER A 92 -15.47 4.20 -10.86
N VAL A 93 -16.01 3.22 -11.61
CA VAL A 93 -16.86 2.16 -11.02
C VAL A 93 -16.00 1.36 -10.03
N GLY A 94 -15.96 1.81 -8.78
CA GLY A 94 -15.00 1.31 -7.79
C GLY A 94 -14.13 2.39 -7.15
N ASP A 95 -14.08 3.64 -7.61
CA ASP A 95 -13.29 4.72 -6.97
C ASP A 95 -14.14 5.99 -6.75
N THR A 96 -15.03 5.97 -5.76
CA THR A 96 -15.69 7.20 -5.26
C THR A 96 -14.71 8.13 -4.52
N GLY A 97 -13.43 7.75 -4.39
CA GLY A 97 -12.43 8.56 -3.70
C GLY A 97 -11.85 9.69 -4.53
N ASN A 98 -12.36 9.85 -5.74
CA ASN A 98 -11.73 10.54 -6.85
C ASN A 98 -12.87 11.02 -7.80
N ALA A 99 -13.94 11.58 -7.24
CA ALA A 99 -14.98 12.24 -8.04
C ALA A 99 -14.43 13.55 -8.66
N PRO A 100 -15.08 14.11 -9.71
CA PRO A 100 -14.72 15.41 -10.28
C PRO A 100 -14.57 16.50 -9.21
N LEU A 101 -13.65 17.43 -9.45
CA LEU A 101 -13.29 18.54 -8.54
C LEU A 101 -14.48 19.45 -8.18
N ASP A 102 -15.59 19.38 -8.92
CA ASP A 102 -16.80 20.20 -8.74
C ASP A 102 -17.59 19.92 -7.45
N ASN A 103 -17.21 18.91 -6.65
CA ASN A 103 -17.84 18.62 -5.36
C ASN A 103 -16.90 18.83 -4.14
N ARG A 104 -16.17 19.95 -4.09
CA ARG A 104 -15.58 20.42 -2.83
C ARG A 104 -16.29 21.68 -2.32
N PRO A 105 -16.91 21.56 -1.15
CA PRO A 105 -16.66 22.51 -0.07
C PRO A 105 -16.04 21.74 1.09
N GLY A 106 -14.70 21.72 1.20
CA GLY A 106 -13.98 21.40 2.45
C GLY A 106 -14.31 20.10 3.19
N ALA A 107 -15.09 19.18 2.62
CA ALA A 107 -15.54 18.00 3.31
C ALA A 107 -14.48 16.91 3.18
N LYS A 108 -13.63 16.79 4.22
CA LYS A 108 -13.07 15.48 4.62
C LYS A 108 -14.17 14.44 4.40
N ALA A 109 -13.87 13.28 3.80
CA ALA A 109 -14.89 12.24 3.62
C ALA A 109 -15.49 11.92 5.01
N VAL A 110 -16.68 12.47 5.30
CA VAL A 110 -17.22 12.48 6.66
C VAL A 110 -17.47 11.03 7.05
N GLY A 111 -16.71 10.54 8.03
CA GLY A 111 -16.81 9.17 8.56
C GLY A 111 -15.96 8.09 7.87
N GLY A 112 -15.11 8.42 6.89
CA GLY A 112 -14.17 7.45 6.30
C GLY A 112 -12.84 7.38 7.06
N ARG A 113 -12.26 6.19 7.20
CA ARG A 113 -10.93 5.94 7.77
C ARG A 113 -9.92 5.57 6.69
N ALA A 114 -8.66 5.89 6.96
CA ALA A 114 -7.54 5.42 6.17
C ALA A 114 -6.77 4.37 6.95
N LEU A 115 -6.72 3.16 6.40
CA LEU A 115 -5.93 2.05 6.92
C LEU A 115 -4.61 2.03 6.16
N LEU A 116 -3.54 2.47 6.82
CA LEU A 116 -2.20 2.39 6.28
C LEU A 116 -1.55 1.11 6.75
N PHE A 117 -0.62 0.59 5.95
CA PHE A 117 0.12 -0.59 6.32
C PHE A 117 1.60 -0.46 5.96
N ALA A 118 2.45 -0.98 6.84
CA ALA A 118 3.88 -1.14 6.62
C ALA A 118 4.35 -2.47 7.25
N GLY A 119 5.26 -3.16 6.59
CA GLY A 119 5.79 -4.40 7.13
C GLY A 119 6.87 -5.02 6.26
N TYR A 120 7.10 -6.31 6.48
CA TYR A 120 8.22 -7.03 5.89
C TYR A 120 7.80 -7.87 4.68
N MET A 121 8.74 -8.02 3.75
CA MET A 121 8.71 -9.11 2.79
C MET A 121 8.87 -10.44 3.53
N VAL A 122 8.31 -11.50 2.96
CA VAL A 122 8.60 -12.87 3.40
C VAL A 122 10.09 -13.16 3.20
N ASP A 123 10.66 -14.01 4.06
CA ASP A 123 12.07 -14.37 3.98
C ASP A 123 12.36 -15.20 2.73
N TYR A 124 13.30 -14.74 1.91
CA TYR A 124 13.82 -15.44 0.72
C TYR A 124 15.34 -15.59 0.82
N ALA A 125 15.94 -16.49 0.03
CA ALA A 125 17.36 -16.90 0.17
C ALA A 125 18.33 -15.73 0.41
N GLY A 126 18.28 -14.68 -0.42
CA GLY A 126 19.16 -13.51 -0.35
C GLY A 126 18.70 -12.34 0.54
N LYS A 127 17.72 -12.52 1.43
CA LYS A 127 17.30 -11.47 2.36
C LYS A 127 18.29 -11.34 3.53
N ASP A 128 18.74 -10.11 3.79
CA ASP A 128 19.74 -9.80 4.84
C ASP A 128 19.28 -10.24 6.23
N LYS A 129 18.10 -9.79 6.67
CA LYS A 129 17.55 -10.14 7.98
C LYS A 129 16.27 -10.98 7.84
N LYS A 130 16.35 -12.23 8.29
CA LYS A 130 15.20 -13.15 8.35
C LYS A 130 14.25 -12.72 9.47
N SER A 131 13.18 -12.05 9.09
CA SER A 131 12.24 -11.40 10.03
C SER A 131 10.80 -11.82 9.81
N PHE A 132 10.50 -12.45 8.67
CA PHE A 132 9.18 -12.98 8.37
C PHE A 132 9.29 -14.36 7.70
N PRO A 133 9.39 -15.43 8.50
CA PRO A 133 9.50 -16.79 7.99
C PRO A 133 8.28 -17.20 7.14
N PRO A 134 8.45 -17.96 6.04
CA PRO A 134 7.34 -18.36 5.17
C PRO A 134 6.23 -19.17 5.87
N ASP A 135 6.57 -19.98 6.87
CA ASP A 135 5.60 -20.76 7.67
C ASP A 135 4.70 -19.88 8.55
N LYS A 136 5.04 -18.61 8.73
CA LYS A 136 4.27 -17.62 9.50
C LYS A 136 3.27 -16.83 8.67
N GLU A 137 3.16 -17.12 7.38
CA GLU A 137 2.22 -16.42 6.49
C GLU A 137 0.78 -16.46 7.01
N ASN A 138 0.30 -17.66 7.37
CA ASN A 138 -1.07 -17.85 7.85
C ASN A 138 -1.31 -17.17 9.20
N ASP A 139 -0.34 -17.23 10.12
CA ASP A 139 -0.42 -16.57 11.42
C ASP A 139 -0.55 -15.04 11.24
N VAL A 140 0.30 -14.44 10.40
CA VAL A 140 0.26 -13.01 10.08
C VAL A 140 -1.05 -12.63 9.39
N ARG A 141 -1.53 -13.44 8.43
CA ARG A 141 -2.82 -13.22 7.76
C ARG A 141 -3.98 -13.17 8.76
N GLN A 142 -4.01 -14.11 9.70
CA GLN A 142 -5.08 -14.17 10.70
C GLN A 142 -5.07 -12.96 11.63
N GLU A 143 -3.90 -12.51 12.10
CA GLU A 143 -3.80 -11.32 12.95
C GLU A 143 -4.18 -10.04 12.18
N ILE A 144 -3.78 -9.91 10.91
CA ILE A 144 -4.22 -8.80 10.06
C ILE A 144 -5.75 -8.82 9.92
N LYS A 145 -6.32 -9.97 9.57
CA LYS A 145 -7.78 -10.15 9.43
C LYS A 145 -8.53 -9.76 10.69
N LYS A 146 -8.08 -10.22 11.85
CA LYS A 146 -8.64 -9.88 13.15
C LYS A 146 -8.58 -8.36 13.41
N ARG A 147 -7.49 -7.68 13.03
CA ARG A 147 -7.38 -6.22 13.17
C ARG A 147 -8.39 -5.49 12.29
N ILE A 148 -8.52 -5.93 11.03
CA ILE A 148 -9.49 -5.38 10.07
C ILE A 148 -10.93 -5.60 10.56
N GLU A 149 -11.27 -6.81 10.99
CA GLU A 149 -12.61 -7.13 11.50
C GLU A 149 -12.97 -6.30 12.74
N LYS A 150 -12.03 -6.11 13.67
CA LYS A 150 -12.23 -5.27 14.85
C LYS A 150 -12.57 -3.82 14.50
N LEU A 151 -12.03 -3.32 13.39
CA LEU A 151 -12.31 -1.97 12.91
C LEU A 151 -13.73 -1.84 12.34
N LYS A 152 -14.38 -2.94 11.92
CA LYS A 152 -15.70 -2.93 11.25
C LYS A 152 -15.70 -1.93 10.09
N PRO A 153 -14.95 -2.22 9.00
CA PRO A 153 -14.75 -1.27 7.92
C PRO A 153 -16.08 -0.87 7.27
N GLY A 154 -16.27 0.43 7.06
CA GLY A 154 -17.42 0.98 6.35
C GLY A 154 -17.12 1.21 4.87
N ALA A 155 -18.17 1.48 4.08
CA ALA A 155 -18.05 1.69 2.62
C ALA A 155 -17.13 2.87 2.22
N GLN A 156 -16.84 3.79 3.13
CA GLN A 156 -15.96 4.94 2.91
C GLN A 156 -14.50 4.71 3.31
N ASP A 157 -14.22 3.61 4.02
CA ASP A 157 -12.88 3.25 4.45
C ASP A 157 -12.02 2.83 3.26
N ARG A 158 -10.75 3.20 3.30
CA ARG A 158 -9.78 2.91 2.24
C ARG A 158 -8.48 2.42 2.85
N ALA A 159 -7.83 1.48 2.18
CA ALA A 159 -6.50 1.02 2.51
C ALA A 159 -5.47 1.76 1.64
N PHE A 160 -4.33 2.13 2.22
CA PHE A 160 -3.23 2.81 1.54
C PHE A 160 -1.93 2.05 1.81
N LEU A 161 -1.26 1.64 0.75
CA LEU A 161 -0.04 0.87 0.80
C LEU A 161 1.08 1.59 0.06
N ALA A 162 2.26 1.72 0.69
CA ALA A 162 3.46 2.29 0.07
C ALA A 162 4.30 1.23 -0.69
N GLY A 163 3.63 0.20 -1.21
CA GLY A 163 4.23 -0.97 -1.81
C GLY A 163 3.21 -2.09 -1.98
N LEU A 164 3.62 -3.17 -2.64
CA LEU A 164 2.89 -4.42 -2.72
C LEU A 164 3.89 -5.58 -2.79
N SER A 165 4.85 -5.57 -1.87
CA SER A 165 5.93 -6.54 -1.83
C SER A 165 5.44 -7.92 -1.37
N ALA A 166 6.13 -8.97 -1.83
CA ALA A 166 5.84 -10.36 -1.48
C ALA A 166 6.06 -10.58 0.02
N GLY A 167 4.95 -10.73 0.74
CA GLY A 167 4.91 -10.82 2.18
C GLY A 167 3.73 -10.04 2.72
N SER A 168 3.99 -9.29 3.79
CA SER A 168 2.92 -8.76 4.64
C SER A 168 2.06 -7.69 3.96
N GLU A 169 2.61 -6.89 3.04
CA GLU A 169 1.85 -5.89 2.27
C GLU A 169 0.84 -6.54 1.32
N MET A 170 1.23 -7.59 0.59
CA MET A 170 0.31 -8.34 -0.27
C MET A 170 -0.78 -9.05 0.55
N ILE A 171 -0.42 -9.68 1.67
CA ILE A 171 -1.40 -10.30 2.58
C ILE A 171 -2.40 -9.27 3.07
N PHE A 172 -1.94 -8.07 3.44
CA PHE A 172 -2.81 -6.98 3.86
C PHE A 172 -3.77 -6.54 2.74
N ALA A 173 -3.25 -6.34 1.51
CA ALA A 173 -4.08 -5.98 0.36
C ALA A 173 -5.19 -7.00 0.10
N GLU A 174 -4.86 -8.31 0.14
CA GLU A 174 -5.83 -9.40 -0.03
C GLU A 174 -6.91 -9.36 1.05
N VAL A 175 -6.52 -9.25 2.32
CA VAL A 175 -7.48 -9.21 3.44
C VAL A 175 -8.38 -7.99 3.34
N CYS A 176 -7.85 -6.83 2.96
CA CYS A 176 -8.66 -5.63 2.74
C CYS A 176 -9.64 -5.80 1.58
N ALA A 177 -9.19 -6.33 0.45
CA ALA A 177 -10.03 -6.58 -0.72
C ALA A 177 -11.15 -7.59 -0.42
N GLU A 178 -10.84 -8.69 0.29
CA GLU A 178 -11.80 -9.69 0.76
C GLU A 178 -12.84 -9.09 1.72
N ALA A 179 -12.44 -8.10 2.53
CA ALA A 179 -13.32 -7.35 3.41
C ALA A 179 -14.11 -6.23 2.70
N GLY A 180 -14.01 -6.11 1.37
CA GLY A 180 -14.69 -5.07 0.58
C GLY A 180 -14.07 -3.67 0.71
N ILE A 181 -12.88 -3.56 1.31
CA ILE A 181 -12.14 -2.30 1.45
C ILE A 181 -11.36 -2.06 0.16
N LYS A 182 -11.52 -0.87 -0.42
CA LYS A 182 -10.73 -0.48 -1.58
C LYS A 182 -9.30 -0.13 -1.18
N VAL A 183 -8.34 -0.60 -1.95
CA VAL A 183 -6.92 -0.53 -1.68
C VAL A 183 -6.25 0.35 -2.73
N LYS A 184 -5.52 1.37 -2.29
CA LYS A 184 -4.65 2.18 -3.14
C LYS A 184 -3.20 1.78 -2.90
N VAL A 185 -2.57 1.26 -3.93
CA VAL A 185 -1.19 0.78 -3.92
C VAL A 185 -0.31 1.78 -4.63
N PHE A 186 0.58 2.43 -3.89
CA PHE A 186 1.53 3.41 -4.41
C PHE A 186 2.86 2.70 -4.67
N LEU A 187 3.35 2.71 -5.91
CA LEU A 187 4.55 1.97 -6.32
C LEU A 187 5.70 2.92 -6.66
N PRO A 188 6.90 2.71 -6.09
CA PRO A 188 8.08 3.55 -6.34
C PRO A 188 8.79 3.25 -7.67
N HIS A 189 8.52 2.09 -8.26
CA HIS A 189 9.09 1.65 -9.54
C HIS A 189 7.96 1.27 -10.49
N ASN A 190 8.23 1.30 -11.80
CA ASN A 190 7.36 0.64 -12.77
C ASN A 190 7.20 -0.85 -12.43
N GLU A 191 6.13 -1.45 -12.96
CA GLU A 191 5.71 -2.83 -12.71
C GLU A 191 6.86 -3.84 -12.80
N SER A 192 7.56 -3.89 -13.95
CA SER A 192 8.60 -4.90 -14.19
C SER A 192 9.78 -4.77 -13.22
N ASN A 193 10.20 -3.54 -12.92
CA ASN A 193 11.25 -3.27 -11.94
C ASN A 193 10.79 -3.58 -10.52
N TYR A 194 9.52 -3.33 -10.20
CA TYR A 194 8.95 -3.61 -8.90
C TYR A 194 8.87 -5.12 -8.65
N ILE A 195 8.29 -5.87 -9.59
CA ILE A 195 8.16 -7.34 -9.50
C ILE A 195 9.54 -7.99 -9.30
N ARG A 196 10.53 -7.63 -10.12
CA ARG A 196 11.89 -8.18 -10.03
C ARG A 196 12.53 -7.97 -8.66
N LYS A 197 12.29 -6.82 -8.03
CA LYS A 197 12.94 -6.43 -6.76
C LYS A 197 12.18 -6.89 -5.52
N PHE A 198 10.85 -6.88 -5.56
CA PHE A 198 10.00 -6.99 -4.38
C PHE A 198 9.03 -8.17 -4.41
N VAL A 199 8.91 -8.89 -5.53
CA VAL A 199 7.96 -9.99 -5.66
C VAL A 199 8.66 -11.29 -6.05
N SER A 200 9.32 -11.32 -7.20
CA SER A 200 10.00 -12.52 -7.73
C SER A 200 11.01 -13.17 -6.79
N PRO A 201 11.77 -12.44 -5.93
CA PRO A 201 12.70 -13.07 -4.99
C PRO A 201 12.04 -14.09 -4.05
N ALA A 202 10.74 -13.94 -3.76
CA ALA A 202 9.98 -14.85 -2.91
C ALA A 202 9.41 -16.08 -3.64
N GLY A 203 9.54 -16.16 -4.98
CA GLY A 203 9.10 -17.28 -5.81
C GLY A 203 7.84 -17.00 -6.66
N GLU A 204 7.55 -17.91 -7.59
CA GLU A 204 6.50 -17.74 -8.61
C GLU A 204 5.10 -17.59 -8.02
N GLY A 205 4.79 -18.31 -6.92
CA GLY A 205 3.48 -18.19 -6.27
C GLY A 205 3.17 -16.77 -5.78
N TRP A 206 4.18 -15.97 -5.44
CA TRP A 206 4.00 -14.56 -5.09
C TRP A 206 3.78 -13.69 -6.33
N VAL A 207 4.39 -14.02 -7.47
CA VAL A 207 4.15 -13.33 -8.74
C VAL A 207 2.69 -13.52 -9.18
N ASP A 208 2.16 -14.74 -9.08
CA ASP A 208 0.75 -15.02 -9.40
C ASP A 208 -0.21 -14.23 -8.51
N ARG A 209 0.08 -14.17 -7.20
CA ARG A 209 -0.71 -13.39 -6.24
C ARG A 209 -0.65 -11.89 -6.55
N PHE A 210 0.51 -11.37 -6.95
CA PHE A 210 0.66 -9.96 -7.32
C PHE A 210 -0.28 -9.61 -8.47
N TYR A 211 -0.30 -10.42 -9.53
CA TYR A 211 -1.23 -10.21 -10.65
C TYR A 211 -2.70 -10.39 -10.26
N LYS A 212 -3.02 -11.32 -9.36
CA LYS A 212 -4.40 -11.46 -8.83
C LYS A 212 -4.86 -10.21 -8.07
N ILE A 213 -4.01 -9.68 -7.20
CA ILE A 213 -4.31 -8.45 -6.43
C ILE A 213 -4.44 -7.26 -7.36
N LYS A 214 -3.50 -7.08 -8.29
CA LYS A 214 -3.51 -6.00 -9.27
C LYS A 214 -4.79 -5.98 -10.11
N ASN A 215 -5.26 -7.15 -10.54
CA ASN A 215 -6.47 -7.25 -11.37
C ASN A 215 -7.76 -7.24 -10.55
N HIS A 216 -7.69 -7.11 -9.22
CA HIS A 216 -8.86 -7.11 -8.36
C HIS A 216 -9.62 -5.77 -8.49
N PRO A 217 -10.96 -5.77 -8.65
CA PRO A 217 -11.75 -4.55 -8.91
C PRO A 217 -11.78 -3.51 -7.79
N LEU A 218 -11.22 -3.86 -6.62
CA LEU A 218 -11.10 -2.96 -5.47
C LEU A 218 -9.67 -2.46 -5.25
N VAL A 219 -8.73 -2.79 -6.13
CA VAL A 219 -7.32 -2.45 -6.00
C VAL A 219 -6.92 -1.54 -7.15
N ASP A 220 -6.41 -0.36 -6.80
CA ASP A 220 -5.84 0.59 -7.74
C ASP A 220 -4.32 0.66 -7.55
N GLU A 221 -3.55 0.42 -8.60
CA GLU A 221 -2.10 0.65 -8.62
C GLU A 221 -1.78 2.04 -9.17
N ILE A 222 -0.83 2.73 -8.51
CA ILE A 222 -0.48 4.11 -8.83
C ILE A 222 1.03 4.27 -8.76
N TYR A 223 1.66 4.75 -9.84
CA TYR A 223 3.11 4.84 -9.93
C TYR A 223 3.63 6.23 -9.56
N GLN A 224 4.66 6.25 -8.70
CA GLN A 224 5.22 7.47 -8.14
C GLN A 224 5.83 8.39 -9.19
N ILE A 225 6.55 7.83 -10.16
CA ILE A 225 7.22 8.62 -11.21
C ILE A 225 6.19 9.29 -12.12
N GLU A 226 5.10 8.60 -12.44
CA GLU A 226 4.03 9.13 -13.29
C GLU A 226 3.29 10.30 -12.61
N HIS A 227 3.11 10.23 -11.29
CA HIS A 227 2.32 11.22 -10.55
C HIS A 227 3.13 12.36 -9.95
N LEU A 228 4.35 12.09 -9.51
CA LEU A 228 5.18 13.06 -8.80
C LEU A 228 6.43 13.45 -9.61
N GLY A 229 6.66 12.85 -10.78
CA GLY A 229 7.89 13.01 -11.54
C GLY A 229 9.11 12.35 -10.88
N GLN A 230 10.26 12.58 -11.49
CA GLN A 230 11.55 12.05 -11.04
C GLN A 230 11.92 12.56 -9.64
N PRO A 231 12.48 11.71 -8.77
CA PRO A 231 12.99 12.14 -7.48
C PRO A 231 14.15 13.13 -7.66
N LYS A 232 14.35 14.03 -6.69
CA LYS A 232 15.51 14.94 -6.72
C LYS A 232 16.78 14.17 -6.37
N ASN A 233 17.93 14.71 -6.76
CA ASN A 233 19.23 14.14 -6.38
C ASN A 233 19.33 14.04 -4.86
N GLY A 234 19.61 12.83 -4.35
CA GLY A 234 19.71 12.54 -2.92
C GLY A 234 18.39 12.14 -2.24
N ASP A 235 17.25 12.24 -2.91
CA ASP A 235 15.97 11.78 -2.34
C ASP A 235 15.96 10.25 -2.23
N ASN A 236 15.57 9.74 -1.05
CA ASN A 236 15.23 8.33 -0.91
C ASN A 236 13.88 8.04 -1.59
N LEU A 237 13.91 7.35 -2.73
CA LEU A 237 12.75 6.99 -3.53
C LEU A 237 11.65 6.24 -2.75
N TYR A 238 12.05 5.38 -1.81
CA TYR A 238 11.12 4.57 -1.03
C TYR A 238 10.46 5.38 0.09
N GLU A 239 11.23 6.18 0.81
CA GLU A 239 10.67 7.09 1.81
C GLU A 239 9.77 8.15 1.17
N ARG A 240 10.12 8.63 -0.03
CA ARG A 240 9.27 9.50 -0.84
C ARG A 240 7.93 8.82 -1.16
N ASN A 241 7.94 7.53 -1.48
CA ASN A 241 6.73 6.74 -1.70
C ASN A 241 5.89 6.61 -0.43
N SER A 242 6.53 6.32 0.71
CA SER A 242 5.86 6.23 2.01
C SER A 242 5.19 7.55 2.40
N ARG A 243 5.88 8.68 2.20
CA ARG A 243 5.30 10.01 2.37
C ARG A 243 4.09 10.22 1.47
N TRP A 244 4.18 9.80 0.22
CA TRP A 244 3.09 9.98 -0.74
C TRP A 244 1.84 9.20 -0.33
N ALA A 245 1.97 7.93 0.08
CA ALA A 245 0.86 7.13 0.57
C ALA A 245 0.24 7.75 1.84
N VAL A 246 1.08 8.17 2.81
CA VAL A 246 0.65 8.81 4.06
C VAL A 246 -0.08 10.14 3.80
N TYR A 247 0.47 11.01 2.96
CA TYR A 247 -0.14 12.30 2.66
C TYR A 247 -1.42 12.18 1.81
N SER A 248 -1.48 11.17 0.93
CA SER A 248 -2.71 10.85 0.19
C SER A 248 -3.83 10.41 1.14
N ALA A 249 -3.50 9.61 2.16
CA ALA A 249 -4.43 9.24 3.22
C ALA A 249 -4.83 10.46 4.07
N LEU A 250 -3.85 11.28 4.49
CA LEU A 250 -4.08 12.49 5.30
C LEU A 250 -5.03 13.46 4.61
N GLY A 251 -4.79 13.77 3.33
CA GLY A 251 -5.63 14.66 2.55
C GLY A 251 -7.06 14.15 2.36
N ARG A 252 -7.28 12.84 2.49
CA ARG A 252 -8.60 12.22 2.34
C ARG A 252 -9.45 12.28 3.62
N VAL A 253 -8.89 11.85 4.74
CA VAL A 253 -9.67 11.56 5.97
C VAL A 253 -9.30 12.43 7.17
N GLY A 254 -8.20 13.18 7.10
CA GLY A 254 -7.62 13.87 8.26
C GLY A 254 -6.90 12.90 9.20
N VAL A 255 -5.94 13.44 9.98
CA VAL A 255 -5.06 12.66 10.85
C VAL A 255 -5.84 11.80 11.86
N GLU A 256 -6.95 12.31 12.38
CA GLU A 256 -7.75 11.68 13.43
C GLU A 256 -8.33 10.31 12.99
N ASN A 257 -8.50 10.12 11.68
CA ASN A 257 -9.10 8.94 11.05
C ASN A 257 -8.06 8.03 10.38
N MET A 258 -6.77 8.29 10.56
CA MET A 258 -5.69 7.43 10.05
C MET A 258 -5.29 6.38 11.09
N ARG A 259 -5.12 5.14 10.65
CA ARG A 259 -4.61 4.02 11.46
C ARG A 259 -3.51 3.32 10.69
N LEU A 260 -2.30 3.24 11.26
CA LEU A 260 -1.21 2.45 10.70
C LEU A 260 -1.19 1.08 11.37
N ILE A 261 -1.41 0.03 10.58
CA ILE A 261 -1.19 -1.37 10.97
C ILE A 261 0.23 -1.74 10.57
N VAL A 262 0.96 -2.40 11.47
CA VAL A 262 2.38 -2.70 11.26
C VAL A 262 2.65 -4.17 11.50
N VAL A 263 3.36 -4.81 10.57
CA VAL A 263 4.02 -6.10 10.83
C VAL A 263 5.49 -5.80 11.10
N ALA A 264 5.90 -5.91 12.36
CA ALA A 264 7.27 -5.64 12.77
C ALA A 264 7.71 -6.47 13.97
N ASN A 265 8.99 -6.84 13.98
CA ASN A 265 9.68 -7.32 15.17
C ASN A 265 10.16 -6.12 15.99
N GLU A 266 10.71 -6.38 17.18
CA GLU A 266 11.36 -5.31 17.94
C GLU A 266 12.44 -4.64 17.08
N PHE A 267 12.39 -3.30 17.00
CA PHE A 267 13.38 -2.49 16.30
C PHE A 267 14.67 -2.38 17.12
N ALA A 268 15.27 -3.51 17.50
CA ALA A 268 16.51 -3.55 18.25
C ALA A 268 17.73 -3.44 17.32
N GLY A 269 18.64 -2.52 17.65
CA GLY A 269 19.93 -2.35 17.00
C GLY A 269 19.91 -1.61 15.65
N ASP A 270 21.12 -1.35 15.17
CA ASP A 270 21.35 -0.84 13.82
C ASP A 270 21.13 -1.95 12.80
N THR A 271 20.52 -1.60 11.67
CA THR A 271 20.24 -2.54 10.59
C THR A 271 20.38 -1.87 9.24
N LYS A 272 20.83 -2.64 8.26
CA LYS A 272 20.84 -2.25 6.84
C LYS A 272 19.65 -2.84 6.08
N ASP A 273 18.83 -3.65 6.74
CA ASP A 273 17.67 -4.29 6.13
C ASP A 273 16.65 -3.22 5.73
N ARG A 274 16.36 -3.17 4.43
CA ARG A 274 15.49 -2.15 3.85
C ARG A 274 14.08 -2.20 4.43
N ASP A 275 13.52 -3.39 4.62
CA ASP A 275 12.15 -3.54 5.10
C ASP A 275 12.03 -2.98 6.52
N VAL A 276 13.03 -3.27 7.37
CA VAL A 276 13.06 -2.75 8.74
C VAL A 276 13.20 -1.22 8.75
N LEU A 277 14.08 -0.68 7.90
CA LEU A 277 14.27 0.77 7.79
C LEU A 277 13.01 1.49 7.29
N LEU A 278 12.36 0.97 6.25
CA LEU A 278 11.13 1.57 5.70
C LEU A 278 9.94 1.42 6.63
N THR A 279 9.82 0.29 7.32
CA THR A 279 8.77 0.09 8.34
C THR A 279 8.97 1.05 9.51
N ARG A 280 10.21 1.22 9.98
CA ARG A 280 10.56 2.21 11.01
C ARG A 280 10.22 3.63 10.54
N TYR A 281 10.61 3.99 9.32
CA TYR A 281 10.30 5.27 8.71
C TYR A 281 8.79 5.55 8.66
N ALA A 282 7.98 4.57 8.24
CA ALA A 282 6.53 4.72 8.18
C ALA A 282 5.91 4.93 9.57
N VAL A 283 6.41 4.22 10.59
CA VAL A 283 5.99 4.39 11.99
C VAL A 283 6.33 5.78 12.51
N GLU A 284 7.57 6.24 12.30
CA GLU A 284 8.03 7.56 12.72
C GLU A 284 7.24 8.67 12.01
N LEU A 285 7.05 8.54 10.69
CA LEU A 285 6.27 9.47 9.90
C LEU A 285 4.83 9.57 10.42
N MET A 286 4.17 8.44 10.67
CA MET A 286 2.81 8.42 11.22
C MET A 286 2.72 9.05 12.61
N ARG A 287 3.71 8.80 13.49
CA ARG A 287 3.78 9.45 14.81
C ARG A 287 4.00 10.94 14.71
N ASN A 288 4.90 11.39 13.84
CA ASN A 288 5.25 12.80 13.66
C ASN A 288 4.07 13.64 13.17
N ILE A 289 3.19 13.07 12.35
CA ILE A 289 1.99 13.76 11.90
C ILE A 289 0.82 13.68 12.90
N GLY A 290 0.98 12.97 14.03
CA GLY A 290 -0.06 12.77 15.05
C GLY A 290 -1.05 11.63 14.75
N GLY A 291 -0.73 10.75 13.80
CA GLY A 291 -1.55 9.58 13.47
C GLY A 291 -1.41 8.45 14.50
N VAL A 292 -2.36 7.52 14.48
CA VAL A 292 -2.35 6.36 15.39
C VAL A 292 -1.59 5.21 14.75
N VAL A 293 -0.63 4.67 15.47
CA VAL A 293 0.08 3.41 15.13
C VAL A 293 -0.46 2.31 16.02
N GLU A 294 -1.03 1.27 15.40
CA GLU A 294 -1.54 0.10 16.09
C GLU A 294 -0.39 -0.73 16.69
N GLU A 295 -0.70 -1.57 17.68
CA GLU A 295 0.29 -2.51 18.23
C GLU A 295 0.87 -3.40 17.11
N PRO A 296 2.22 -3.49 16.99
CA PRO A 296 2.85 -4.27 15.93
C PRO A 296 2.50 -5.76 16.01
N ILE A 297 2.15 -6.34 14.86
CA ILE A 297 2.04 -7.78 14.67
C ILE A 297 3.47 -8.31 14.50
N ASN A 298 3.94 -9.12 15.44
CA ASN A 298 5.30 -9.66 15.43
C ASN A 298 5.30 -11.10 14.89
N PRO A 299 5.81 -11.35 13.66
CA PRO A 299 5.85 -12.70 13.06
C PRO A 299 6.65 -13.71 13.90
N SER A 300 7.65 -13.26 14.63
CA SER A 300 8.55 -14.11 15.42
C SER A 300 8.07 -14.39 16.84
N LYS A 301 7.04 -13.69 17.34
CA LYS A 301 6.50 -13.88 18.70
C LYS A 301 5.95 -15.29 18.94
N TYR A 302 5.65 -16.03 17.88
CA TYR A 302 5.19 -17.42 17.92
C TYR A 302 6.32 -18.46 17.98
N ILE A 303 7.59 -18.07 17.79
CA ILE A 303 8.75 -18.96 17.95
C ILE A 303 8.98 -19.26 19.44
N TYR A 304 8.87 -18.24 20.29
CA TYR A 304 9.12 -18.37 21.73
C TYR A 304 8.03 -19.17 22.47
N ARG A 305 6.76 -19.05 22.08
CA ARG A 305 5.70 -19.88 22.70
C ARG A 305 5.91 -21.38 22.53
N VAL A 306 6.42 -21.82 21.38
CA VAL A 306 6.67 -23.25 21.13
C VAL A 306 7.86 -23.74 21.96
N ILE A 307 8.91 -22.91 22.09
CA ILE A 307 10.06 -23.20 22.93
C ILE A 307 9.65 -23.22 24.40
N ASP A 308 8.91 -22.22 24.89
CA ASP A 308 8.45 -22.16 26.28
C ASP A 308 7.54 -23.35 26.62
N THR A 309 6.62 -23.72 25.73
CA THR A 309 5.74 -24.89 25.94
C THR A 309 6.53 -26.20 25.88
N ALA A 310 7.58 -26.29 25.05
CA ALA A 310 8.46 -27.46 24.99
C ALA A 310 9.36 -27.54 26.23
N LEU A 311 9.92 -26.41 26.69
CA LEU A 311 10.73 -26.30 27.90
C LEU A 311 9.89 -26.64 29.13
N GLU A 312 8.66 -26.11 29.24
CA GLU A 312 7.72 -26.42 30.31
C GLU A 312 7.36 -27.91 30.33
N ARG A 313 7.17 -28.54 29.16
CA ARG A 313 6.92 -29.99 29.07
C ARG A 313 8.13 -30.82 29.48
N MET A 314 9.34 -30.40 29.12
CA MET A 314 10.58 -31.07 29.55
C MET A 314 10.80 -30.92 31.07
N MET A 315 10.57 -29.72 31.61
CA MET A 315 10.66 -29.45 33.05
C MET A 315 9.59 -30.20 33.87
N GLN A 316 8.42 -30.50 33.30
CA GLN A 316 7.40 -31.32 33.94
C GLN A 316 7.71 -32.82 33.89
N GLN A 317 8.47 -33.31 32.91
CA GLN A 317 8.89 -34.71 32.81
C GLN A 317 10.04 -35.05 33.79
N ASP A 318 10.87 -34.07 34.16
CA ASP A 318 11.99 -34.24 35.10
C ASP A 318 11.62 -34.01 36.57
N ALA A 319 10.35 -33.75 36.89
CA ALA A 319 9.91 -33.59 38.27
C ALA A 319 9.79 -34.97 38.97
N PRO A 320 10.60 -35.27 40.02
CA PRO A 320 10.52 -36.56 40.68
C PRO A 320 9.20 -36.69 41.44
N ALA A 321 8.48 -37.78 41.19
CA ALA A 321 7.21 -38.10 41.85
C ALA A 321 7.38 -38.11 43.38
N ARG A 322 6.88 -37.08 44.07
CA ARG A 322 6.80 -37.04 45.53
C ARG A 322 5.76 -38.07 46.00
N LYS A 323 6.22 -39.08 46.73
CA LYS A 323 5.34 -40.00 47.48
C LYS A 323 4.65 -39.27 48.65
N PRO A 324 3.39 -39.60 49.01
CA PRO A 324 2.67 -38.93 50.09
C PRO A 324 3.28 -39.27 51.47
N GLY A 325 3.29 -38.28 52.35
CA GLY A 325 4.15 -38.20 53.54
C GLY A 325 3.79 -39.10 54.72
N GLY A 326 4.83 -39.37 55.53
CA GLY A 326 4.72 -39.80 56.92
C GLY A 326 5.13 -38.66 57.86
N GLU A 327 4.31 -38.41 58.88
CA GLU A 327 4.50 -37.39 59.90
C GLU A 327 5.83 -37.56 60.66
N ALA A 328 6.60 -36.47 60.80
CA ALA A 328 7.76 -36.42 61.69
C ALA A 328 7.53 -35.41 62.82
N LYS A 329 7.49 -35.93 64.05
CA LYS A 329 7.32 -35.19 65.31
C LYS A 329 8.51 -34.23 65.55
N PHE A 330 8.19 -32.99 65.94
CA PHE A 330 9.15 -31.99 66.40
C PHE A 330 9.76 -32.35 67.77
N ALA A 331 11.09 -32.40 67.86
CA ALA A 331 11.83 -32.40 69.12
C ALA A 331 12.48 -31.02 69.36
N LYS A 332 12.17 -30.39 70.50
CA LYS A 332 12.69 -29.09 70.95
C LYS A 332 14.19 -29.18 71.31
N LYS A 333 15.00 -28.24 70.80
CA LYS A 333 16.40 -28.01 71.21
C LYS A 333 16.47 -27.22 72.52
N SER A 334 17.31 -27.66 73.46
CA SER A 334 17.71 -26.95 74.68
C SER A 334 18.84 -25.94 74.41
N GLN A 335 18.73 -24.73 74.97
CA GLN A 335 19.75 -23.67 74.94
C GLN A 335 20.83 -23.86 76.03
N PRO A 336 22.09 -23.42 75.82
CA PRO A 336 23.10 -23.39 76.88
C PRO A 336 23.11 -22.06 77.65
N ARG A 337 23.28 -22.16 78.99
CA ARG A 337 23.43 -21.06 79.95
C ARG A 337 24.76 -20.33 79.77
N LYS A 338 24.73 -18.99 79.69
CA LYS A 338 25.89 -18.12 79.91
C LYS A 338 26.15 -17.95 81.42
N LYS A 339 27.40 -18.12 81.84
CA LYS A 339 27.93 -17.63 83.13
C LYS A 339 28.61 -16.29 82.90
N THR A 340 28.31 -15.31 83.76
CA THR A 340 29.14 -14.13 84.02
C THR A 340 29.28 -14.01 85.53
N ALA A 341 30.54 -13.86 85.96
CA ALA A 341 30.90 -13.19 87.20
C ALA A 341 30.93 -11.68 86.95
#